data_AF-A0A969LN43-F1
#
_entry.id   AF-A0A969LN43-F1
#
_cell.length_a   1.000
_cell.length_b   1.000
_cell.length_c   1.000
_cell.angle_alpha   90.00
_cell.angle_beta   90.00
_cell.angle_gamma   90.00
#
_symmetry.space_group_name_H-M   'P 1'
#
loop_
_entity.id
_entity.type
_entity.pdbx_description
1 polymer ?
#
loop_
_entity_poly.entity_id
_entity_poly.type
_entity_poly.pdbx_seq_one_letter_code
_entity_poly.pdbx_strand_id
1 'polypeptide(L)' 'MGLAGDVTEEELSRMKVYADGLRCWRSQDFTCAVLSFERLSATDPPSRFFLERCRELIENPPASGWDHIYSLHSK' A
#
# COMPACT_ATOMS: atom_id res chain seq x y z
N MET A 1 13.62 29.47 -1.27
CA MET A 1 14.29 28.63 -2.29
C MET A 1 13.99 27.19 -1.93
N GLY A 2 13.24 26.48 -2.77
CA GLY A 2 12.68 25.16 -2.46
C GLY A 2 13.75 24.08 -2.41
N LEU A 3 13.66 23.22 -1.39
CA LEU A 3 14.53 22.06 -1.23
C LEU A 3 14.12 21.01 -2.27
N ALA A 4 14.74 21.08 -3.45
CA ALA A 4 14.65 20.03 -4.45
C ALA A 4 15.43 18.81 -3.95
N GLY A 5 14.69 17.82 -3.44
CA GLY A 5 14.77 16.45 -3.95
C GLY A 5 16.07 15.68 -3.77
N ASP A 6 16.53 15.47 -2.53
CA ASP A 6 17.30 14.25 -2.24
C ASP A 6 16.32 13.16 -1.82
N VAL A 7 15.56 12.65 -2.80
CA VAL A 7 14.83 11.40 -2.62
C VAL A 7 15.90 10.33 -2.67
N THR A 8 16.34 9.86 -1.50
CA THR A 8 17.42 8.86 -1.44
C THR A 8 17.03 7.61 -2.21
N GLU A 9 18.00 6.82 -2.64
CA GLU A 9 17.75 5.54 -3.32
C GLU A 9 16.81 4.62 -2.50
N GLU A 10 16.88 4.74 -1.18
CA GLU A 10 15.99 4.06 -0.24
C GLU A 10 14.55 4.57 -0.35
N GLU A 11 14.32 5.88 -0.40
CA GLU A 11 12.99 6.45 -0.63
C GLU A 11 12.40 5.98 -1.98
N LEU A 12 13.20 6.05 -3.06
CA LEU A 12 12.77 5.60 -4.40
C LEU A 12 12.42 4.11 -4.41
N SER A 13 13.21 3.29 -3.74
CA SER A 13 12.96 1.86 -3.58
C SER A 13 11.64 1.62 -2.84
N ARG A 14 11.40 2.34 -1.74
CA ARG A 14 10.16 2.23 -0.98
C ARG A 14 8.94 2.69 -1.78
N MET A 15 9.05 3.79 -2.53
CA MET A 15 7.99 4.27 -3.43
C MET A 15 7.64 3.23 -4.50
N LYS A 16 8.63 2.53 -5.06
CA LYS A 16 8.38 1.44 -6.03
C LYS A 16 7.64 0.28 -5.39
N VAL A 17 8.06 -0.16 -4.21
CA VAL A 17 7.39 -1.25 -3.47
C VAL A 17 5.95 -0.84 -3.11
N TYR A 18 5.75 0.39 -2.68
CA TYR A 18 4.43 0.93 -2.35
C TYR A 18 3.51 0.97 -3.57
N ALA A 19 4.03 1.45 -4.71
CA ALA A 19 3.30 1.52 -5.97
C ALA A 19 2.91 0.12 -6.48
N ASP A 20 3.78 -0.88 -6.32
CA ASP A 20 3.49 -2.27 -6.68
C ASP A 20 2.39 -2.86 -5.81
N GLY A 21 2.45 -2.62 -4.49
CA GLY A 21 1.39 -3.00 -3.54
C GLY A 21 0.03 -2.39 -3.89
N LEU A 22 0.00 -1.11 -4.27
CA LEU A 22 -1.23 -0.44 -4.72
C LEU A 22 -1.78 -0.99 -6.04
N ARG A 23 -0.90 -1.41 -6.96
CA ARG A 23 -1.33 -2.04 -8.22
C ARG A 23 -2.02 -3.37 -7.96
N CYS A 24 -1.47 -4.17 -7.05
CA CYS A 24 -2.05 -5.43 -6.61
C CYS A 24 -3.39 -5.20 -5.89
N TRP A 25 -3.44 -4.25 -4.95
CA TRP A 25 -4.66 -3.84 -4.25
C TRP A 25 -5.79 -3.44 -5.21
N ARG A 26 -5.45 -2.66 -6.25
CA ARG A 26 -6.39 -2.27 -7.32
C ARG A 26 -6.84 -3.41 -8.21
N SER A 27 -6.09 -4.50 -8.28
CA SER A 27 -6.50 -5.72 -9.01
C SER A 27 -7.21 -6.71 -8.10
N GLN A 28 -7.44 -6.35 -6.82
CA GLN A 28 -7.94 -7.25 -5.76
C GLN A 28 -6.99 -8.42 -5.46
N ASP A 29 -5.74 -8.34 -5.91
CA ASP A 29 -4.66 -9.27 -5.59
C ASP A 29 -4.08 -8.94 -4.20
N PHE A 30 -4.92 -9.09 -3.16
CA PHE A 30 -4.56 -8.77 -1.79
C PHE A 30 -3.34 -9.55 -1.31
N THR A 31 -3.17 -10.79 -1.74
CA THR A 31 -2.00 -11.60 -1.41
C THR A 31 -0.69 -10.97 -1.88
N CYS A 32 -0.65 -10.45 -3.12
CA CYS A 32 0.53 -9.75 -3.63
C CYS A 32 0.72 -8.39 -2.96
N ALA A 33 -0.39 -7.70 -2.65
CA ALA A 33 -0.36 -6.43 -1.92
C ALA A 33 0.25 -6.59 -0.51
N VAL A 34 -0.12 -7.64 0.23
CA VAL A 34 0.44 -7.99 1.54
C VAL A 34 1.96 -8.07 1.48
N LEU A 35 2.53 -8.77 0.51
CA LEU A 35 3.99 -8.95 0.39
C LEU A 35 4.72 -7.62 0.22
N SER A 36 4.13 -6.69 -0.54
CA SER A 36 4.69 -5.36 -0.76
C SER A 36 4.58 -4.47 0.49
N PHE A 37 3.38 -4.41 1.09
CA PHE A 37 3.14 -3.58 2.26
C PHE A 37 3.82 -4.10 3.52
N GLU A 38 4.02 -5.42 3.66
CA GLU A 38 4.75 -6.02 4.78
C GLU A 38 6.18 -5.49 4.86
N ARG A 39 6.86 -5.37 3.71
CA ARG A 39 8.23 -4.83 3.62
C ARG A 39 8.32 -3.37 4.05
N LEU A 40 7.23 -2.62 3.88
CA LEU A 40 7.15 -1.20 4.22
C LEU A 40 6.56 -0.98 5.62
N SER A 41 5.82 -1.93 6.17
CA SER A 41 5.09 -1.80 7.44
C SER A 41 5.97 -1.46 8.67
N ALA A 42 7.28 -1.68 8.57
CA ALA A 42 8.27 -1.32 9.59
C ALA A 42 8.66 0.16 9.56
N THR A 43 8.62 0.81 8.40
CA THR A 43 9.06 2.20 8.18
C THR A 43 7.93 3.14 7.77
N ASP A 44 6.83 2.60 7.24
CA ASP A 44 5.69 3.33 6.72
C ASP A 44 4.40 2.89 7.45
N PRO A 45 3.93 3.71 8.42
CA PRO A 45 2.67 3.47 9.11
C PRO A 45 1.45 3.26 8.18
N PRO A 46 1.28 4.00 7.06
CA PRO A 46 0.20 3.74 6.12
C PRO A 46 0.26 2.33 5.53
N SER A 47 1.46 1.85 5.17
CA SER A 47 1.64 0.49 4.65
C SER A 47 1.26 -0.58 5.65
N ARG A 48 1.52 -0.39 6.96
CA ARG A 48 1.02 -1.31 7.99
C ARG A 48 -0.50 -1.39 8.00
N PHE A 49 -1.18 -0.24 7.90
CA PHE A 49 -2.64 -0.22 7.83
C PHE A 49 -3.16 -1.01 6.62
N PHE A 50 -2.58 -0.79 5.43
CA PHE A 50 -2.95 -1.54 4.23
C PHE A 50 -2.67 -3.03 4.37
N LEU A 51 -1.55 -3.41 5.00
CA LEU A 51 -1.20 -4.81 5.27
C LEU A 51 -2.29 -5.51 6.08
N GLU A 52 -2.66 -4.94 7.22
CA GLU A 52 -3.70 -5.52 8.09
C GLU A 52 -5.02 -5.65 7.32
N ARG A 53 -5.38 -4.62 6.56
CA ARG A 53 -6.63 -4.60 5.80
C ARG A 53 -6.63 -5.59 4.64
N CYS A 54 -5.50 -5.80 3.96
CA CYS A 54 -5.37 -6.86 2.96
C CYS A 54 -5.58 -8.23 3.58
N ARG A 55 -5.02 -8.48 4.78
CA ARG A 55 -5.20 -9.76 5.49
C ARG A 55 -6.67 -10.00 5.83
N GLU A 56 -7.35 -8.99 6.35
CA GLU A 56 -8.80 -9.05 6.60
C GLU A 56 -9.60 -9.37 5.33
N LEU A 57 -9.24 -8.78 4.19
CA LEU A 57 -9.90 -9.01 2.90
C LEU A 57 -9.56 -10.38 2.28
N ILE A 58 -8.41 -10.97 2.60
CA ILE A 58 -8.07 -12.34 2.22
C ILE A 58 -8.91 -13.33 3.03
N GLU A 59 -9.04 -13.08 4.34
CA GLU A 59 -9.86 -13.90 5.23
C GLU A 59 -11.37 -13.72 4.96
N ASN A 60 -11.79 -12.50 4.63
CA ASN A 60 -13.16 -12.13 4.30
C ASN A 60 -13.20 -11.48 2.91
N PRO A 61 -13.28 -12.29 1.83
CA PRO A 61 -13.26 -11.78 0.47
C PRO A 61 -14.39 -10.77 0.25
N PRO A 62 -14.10 -9.60 -0.32
CA PRO A 62 -15.11 -8.57 -0.48
C PRO A 62 -16.16 -9.00 -1.51
N ALA A 63 -17.40 -8.56 -1.31
CA ALA A 63 -18.51 -8.86 -2.21
C ALA A 63 -18.25 -8.35 -3.64
N SER A 64 -18.89 -8.99 -4.62
CA SER A 64 -18.84 -8.58 -6.04
C SER A 64 -19.38 -7.15 -6.19
N GLY A 65 -18.46 -6.17 -6.27
CA GLY A 65 -18.80 -4.74 -6.20
C GLY A 65 -17.94 -3.92 -5.22
N TRP A 66 -16.82 -4.47 -4.76
CA TRP A 66 -15.87 -3.73 -3.92
C TRP A 66 -15.37 -2.47 -4.63
N ASP A 67 -15.84 -1.30 -4.19
CA ASP A 67 -15.63 -0.02 -4.89
C ASP A 67 -14.26 0.62 -4.62
N HIS A 68 -13.25 -0.14 -4.17
CA HIS A 68 -11.90 0.36 -3.87
C HIS A 68 -11.88 1.69 -3.06
N ILE A 69 -12.95 2.03 -2.33
CA ILE A 69 -13.11 3.30 -1.61
C ILE A 69 -12.17 3.23 -0.41
N TYR A 70 -10.92 3.57 -0.67
CA TYR A 70 -10.00 3.94 0.37
C TYR A 70 -9.69 5.40 0.18
N SER A 71 -10.60 6.24 0.70
CA SER A 71 -10.30 7.63 1.01
C SER A 71 -9.15 7.63 2.01
N LEU A 72 -7.92 7.60 1.49
CA LEU A 72 -6.77 8.13 2.21
C LEU A 72 -7.00 9.64 2.27
N HIS A 73 -7.93 10.07 3.12
CA HIS A 73 -8.18 11.47 3.37
C HIS A 73 -7.02 11.95 4.26
N SER A 74 -5.87 12.18 3.64
CA SER A 74 -4.78 12.92 4.26
C SER A 74 -5.33 14.33 4.55
N LYS A 75 -5.58 14.61 5.82
CA LYS A 75 -5.79 15.97 6.31
C LYS A 75 -4.48 16.55 6.80
#